data_AF-A0A847J815-F1
#
_entry.id   AF-A0A847J815-F1
#
_cell.length_a   1.000
_cell.length_b   1.000
_cell.length_c   1.000
_cell.angle_alpha   90.00
_cell.angle_beta   90.00
_cell.angle_gamma   90.00
#
_symmetry.space_group_name_H-M   'P 1'
#
loop_
_entity.id
_entity.type
_entity.pdbx_description
1 polymer ?
#
loop_
_entity_poly.entity_id
_entity_poly.type
_entity_poly.pdbx_seq_one_letter_code
_entity_poly.pdbx_strand_id
1 'polypeptide(L)'
;MKPSVVVLAALAAGVFAALAAPALAVAPDECEKQRALFPKDWNDVTGERPIWICRSHYAGLLEVRLGPSDPAGRRPMSLVPVRGEATGDMRRDRERPIYRIWLDPEQVRRLREGRYFATIVRAEESCWIRGDLSGDTVFFMDAARPPSDREDAGAFYNKAPRTGAFGGQAWDCEKPH
;
A
#
# COMPACT_ATOMS: atom_id res chain seq x y z
N MET A 1 -33.36 -29.70 51.11
CA MET A 1 -31.97 -29.79 50.62
C MET A 1 -31.97 -30.48 49.26
N LYS A 2 -31.42 -29.78 48.26
CA LYS A 2 -31.20 -30.04 46.81
C LYS A 2 -31.47 -31.45 46.22
N PRO A 3 -32.18 -31.55 45.09
CA PRO A 3 -31.82 -32.51 44.04
C PRO A 3 -30.82 -31.87 43.08
N SER A 4 -29.74 -32.62 42.85
CA SER A 4 -28.63 -32.29 41.97
C SER A 4 -29.04 -32.29 40.50
N VAL A 5 -28.56 -31.28 39.78
CA VAL A 5 -28.60 -31.14 38.32
C VAL A 5 -27.42 -31.90 37.72
N VAL A 6 -27.65 -32.97 36.97
CA VAL A 6 -26.75 -33.56 35.94
C VAL A 6 -27.63 -34.54 35.13
N VAL A 7 -27.69 -34.66 33.81
CA VAL A 7 -26.80 -34.34 32.69
C VAL A 7 -27.71 -34.10 31.47
N LEU A 8 -27.64 -32.93 30.84
CA LEU A 8 -28.15 -32.71 29.47
C LEU A 8 -26.96 -32.26 28.63
N ALA A 9 -26.12 -33.22 28.24
CA ALA A 9 -24.91 -32.96 27.47
C ALA A 9 -24.71 -34.08 26.45
N ALA A 10 -25.52 -34.09 25.39
CA ALA A 10 -25.31 -35.02 24.27
C ALA A 10 -25.71 -34.47 22.88
N LEU A 11 -26.03 -33.18 22.73
CA LEU A 11 -26.58 -32.63 21.48
C LEU A 11 -25.82 -31.43 20.89
N ALA A 12 -24.57 -31.20 21.30
CA ALA A 12 -23.79 -30.04 20.83
C ALA A 12 -22.54 -30.38 20.01
N ALA A 13 -22.31 -31.64 19.63
CA ALA A 13 -21.10 -32.05 18.90
C ALA A 13 -21.27 -32.18 17.37
N GLY A 14 -22.49 -32.05 16.83
CA GLY A 14 -22.78 -32.32 15.42
C GLY A 14 -22.82 -31.10 14.48
N VAL A 15 -22.88 -29.87 15.00
CA VAL A 15 -23.18 -28.68 14.17
C VAL A 15 -21.92 -27.95 13.68
N PHE A 16 -20.75 -28.19 14.28
CA PHE A 16 -19.52 -27.48 13.90
C PHE A 16 -18.78 -28.05 12.68
N ALA A 17 -19.18 -29.21 12.15
CA ALA A 17 -18.47 -29.86 11.04
C ALA A 17 -18.94 -29.42 9.63
N ALA A 18 -20.02 -28.62 9.51
CA ALA A 18 -20.68 -28.36 8.21
C ALA A 18 -20.28 -27.04 7.52
N LEU A 19 -19.34 -26.26 8.05
CA LEU A 19 -18.96 -24.95 7.48
C LEU A 19 -17.49 -24.86 7.05
N ALA A 20 -16.73 -25.96 7.08
CA ALA A 20 -15.42 -26.01 6.45
C ALA A 20 -15.60 -26.19 4.94
N ALA A 21 -15.92 -25.10 4.23
CA ALA A 21 -15.73 -25.08 2.79
C ALA A 21 -14.27 -25.47 2.51
N PRO A 22 -14.00 -26.43 1.60
CA PRO A 22 -12.64 -26.75 1.25
C PRO A 22 -11.98 -25.47 0.73
N ALA A 23 -10.87 -25.07 1.34
CA ALA A 23 -10.04 -24.00 0.80
C ALA A 23 -9.67 -24.42 -0.62
N LEU A 24 -10.25 -23.74 -1.61
CA LEU A 24 -10.00 -24.03 -3.02
C LEU A 24 -8.50 -23.93 -3.26
N ALA A 25 -7.90 -25.02 -3.75
CA ALA A 25 -6.51 -25.03 -4.13
C ALA A 25 -6.29 -23.94 -5.19
N VAL A 26 -5.27 -23.12 -4.95
CA VAL A 26 -4.96 -21.97 -5.77
C VAL A 26 -4.42 -22.45 -7.11
N ALA A 27 -4.93 -21.92 -8.21
CA ALA A 27 -4.50 -22.32 -9.54
C ALA A 27 -2.98 -22.13 -9.69
N PRO A 28 -2.27 -23.05 -10.39
CA PRO A 28 -0.82 -23.01 -10.50
C PRO A 28 -0.31 -21.76 -11.23
N ASP A 29 -1.13 -21.13 -12.06
CA ASP A 29 -0.83 -19.93 -12.84
C ASP A 29 -1.32 -18.62 -12.20
N GLU A 30 -1.88 -18.68 -11.00
CA GLU A 30 -2.53 -17.53 -10.37
C GLU A 30 -1.56 -16.38 -10.08
N CYS A 31 -0.30 -16.69 -9.76
CA CYS A 31 0.75 -15.68 -9.63
C CYS A 31 1.00 -14.95 -10.96
N GLU A 32 1.03 -15.68 -12.08
CA GLU A 32 1.27 -15.07 -13.40
C GLU A 32 0.06 -14.24 -13.85
N LYS A 33 -1.16 -14.67 -13.52
CA LYS A 33 -2.38 -13.87 -13.74
C LYS A 33 -2.33 -12.55 -12.98
N GLN A 34 -1.84 -12.54 -11.74
CA GLN A 34 -1.69 -11.32 -10.95
C GLN A 34 -0.61 -10.41 -11.50
N ARG A 35 0.55 -10.96 -11.91
CA ARG A 35 1.63 -10.17 -12.54
C ARG A 35 1.19 -9.58 -13.87
N ALA A 36 0.37 -10.30 -14.65
CA ALA A 36 -0.19 -9.82 -15.91
C ALA A 36 -1.11 -8.60 -15.76
N LEU A 37 -1.53 -8.24 -14.53
CA LEU A 37 -2.25 -6.99 -14.26
C LEU A 37 -1.33 -5.76 -14.34
N PHE A 38 -0.01 -5.93 -14.33
CA PHE A 38 0.97 -4.83 -14.39
C PHE A 38 1.63 -4.75 -15.77
N PRO A 39 2.31 -3.63 -16.10
CA PRO A 39 3.06 -3.51 -17.34
C PRO A 39 4.08 -4.65 -17.50
N LYS A 40 4.23 -5.14 -18.74
CA LYS A 40 5.16 -6.21 -19.07
C LYS A 40 6.62 -5.83 -18.80
N ASP A 41 6.98 -4.58 -19.05
CA ASP A 41 8.23 -4.01 -18.55
C ASP A 41 7.96 -3.33 -17.21
N TRP A 42 8.34 -4.00 -16.12
CA TRP A 42 8.14 -3.50 -14.77
C TRP A 42 8.87 -2.18 -14.51
N ASN A 43 9.98 -1.93 -15.22
CA ASN A 43 10.80 -0.73 -15.02
C ASN A 43 10.35 0.44 -15.90
N ASP A 44 9.42 0.24 -16.83
CA ASP A 44 8.88 1.32 -17.66
C ASP A 44 7.86 2.16 -16.88
N VAL A 45 8.23 3.41 -16.63
CA VAL A 45 7.39 4.43 -15.98
C VAL A 45 7.20 5.66 -16.86
N THR A 46 7.54 5.57 -18.15
CA THR A 46 7.54 6.70 -19.10
C THR A 46 6.14 7.31 -19.28
N GLY A 47 5.09 6.48 -19.26
CA GLY A 47 3.70 6.91 -19.32
C GLY A 47 3.09 7.35 -17.98
N GLU A 48 3.87 7.36 -16.91
CA GLU A 48 3.38 7.68 -15.56
C GLU A 48 3.72 9.11 -15.17
N ARG A 49 2.80 9.79 -14.50
CA ARG A 49 2.97 11.18 -14.09
C ARG A 49 3.37 11.25 -12.61
N PRO A 50 4.47 11.93 -12.25
CA PRO A 50 4.82 12.15 -10.84
C PRO A 50 3.76 13.03 -10.17
N ILE A 51 3.42 12.69 -8.94
CA ILE A 51 2.44 13.42 -8.11
C ILE A 51 2.98 13.82 -6.75
N TRP A 52 4.01 13.13 -6.26
CA TRP A 52 4.75 13.48 -5.04
C TRP A 52 6.23 13.15 -5.22
N ILE A 53 7.10 13.95 -4.60
CA ILE A 53 8.51 13.65 -4.35
C ILE A 53 8.65 13.44 -2.85
N CYS A 54 9.08 12.25 -2.46
CA CYS A 54 9.27 11.86 -1.07
C CYS A 54 10.77 11.75 -0.76
N ARG A 55 11.18 12.33 0.37
CA ARG A 55 12.56 12.30 0.86
C ARG A 55 12.63 11.59 2.19
N SER A 56 13.61 10.71 2.32
CA SER A 56 14.00 10.11 3.59
C SER A 56 15.46 10.42 3.88
N HIS A 57 15.75 10.70 5.14
CA HIS A 57 17.12 10.93 5.58
C HIS A 57 18.04 9.73 5.32
N TYR A 58 17.53 8.51 5.50
CA TYR A 58 18.32 7.28 5.36
C TYR A 58 18.05 6.51 4.06
N ALA A 59 16.88 6.71 3.43
CA ALA A 59 16.48 5.97 2.24
C ALA A 59 16.49 6.80 0.95
N GLY A 60 16.96 8.04 0.97
CA GLY A 60 17.14 8.87 -0.22
C GLY A 60 15.83 9.43 -0.76
N LEU A 61 15.72 9.53 -2.10
CA LEU A 61 14.57 10.12 -2.78
C LEU A 61 13.71 9.05 -3.47
N LEU A 62 12.42 9.35 -3.54
CA LEU A 62 11.42 8.51 -4.18
C LEU A 62 10.36 9.38 -4.86
N GLU A 63 10.04 9.09 -6.11
CA GLU A 63 8.84 9.65 -6.75
C GLU A 63 7.65 8.73 -6.53
N VAL A 64 6.50 9.31 -6.18
CA VAL A 64 5.21 8.66 -6.30
C VAL A 64 4.61 9.05 -7.64
N ARG A 65 4.38 8.08 -8.51
CA ARG A 65 3.85 8.28 -9.86
C ARG A 65 2.51 7.57 -10.04
N LEU A 66 1.65 8.12 -10.91
CA LEU A 66 0.40 7.49 -11.33
C LEU A 66 0.38 7.25 -12.84
N GLY A 67 0.19 5.99 -13.24
CA GLY A 67 0.01 5.58 -14.63
C GLY A 67 -1.42 5.78 -15.16
N PRO A 68 -1.72 5.39 -16.40
CA PRO A 68 -3.02 5.58 -17.02
C PRO A 68 -4.14 4.86 -16.28
N SER A 69 -5.38 5.30 -16.48
CA SER A 69 -6.56 4.60 -15.95
C SER A 69 -6.89 3.38 -16.79
N ASP A 70 -7.31 2.31 -16.13
CA ASP A 70 -7.95 1.17 -16.78
C ASP A 70 -9.47 1.45 -17.01
N PRO A 71 -10.20 0.55 -17.72
CA PRO A 71 -11.64 0.71 -17.95
C PRO A 71 -12.50 0.74 -16.67
N ALA A 72 -11.99 0.20 -15.56
CA ALA A 72 -12.67 0.22 -14.26
C ALA A 72 -12.36 1.49 -13.44
N GLY A 73 -11.61 2.45 -14.01
CA GLY A 73 -11.22 3.68 -13.33
C GLY A 73 -10.02 3.53 -12.37
N ARG A 74 -9.43 2.33 -12.30
CA ARG A 74 -8.27 2.06 -11.45
C ARG A 74 -7.01 2.62 -12.10
N ARG A 75 -6.02 3.01 -11.30
CA ARG A 75 -4.73 3.51 -11.80
C ARG A 75 -3.58 2.79 -11.10
N PRO A 76 -2.50 2.41 -11.81
CA PRO A 76 -1.31 1.92 -11.14
C PRO A 76 -0.60 3.10 -10.48
N MET A 77 -0.23 2.93 -9.22
CA MET A 77 0.71 3.76 -8.49
C MET A 77 2.07 3.07 -8.49
N SER A 78 3.11 3.82 -8.81
CA SER A 78 4.49 3.36 -8.74
C SER A 78 5.27 4.21 -7.74
N LEU A 79 6.07 3.55 -6.92
CA LEU A 79 7.10 4.16 -6.10
C LEU A 79 8.44 3.96 -6.82
N VAL A 80 9.02 5.05 -7.29
CA VAL A 80 10.22 5.04 -8.12
C VAL A 80 11.37 5.64 -7.34
N PRO A 81 12.34 4.83 -6.89
CA PRO A 81 13.58 5.36 -6.33
C PRO A 81 14.32 6.23 -7.34
N VAL A 82 14.79 7.40 -6.90
CA VAL A 82 15.53 8.34 -7.74
C VAL A 82 16.81 8.83 -7.04
N ARG A 83 17.78 9.26 -7.84
CA ARG A 83 19.02 9.93 -7.42
C ARG A 83 19.02 11.36 -7.96
N GLY A 84 19.75 12.25 -7.27
CA GLY A 84 19.88 13.66 -7.63
C GLY A 84 19.31 14.58 -6.56
N GLU A 85 19.17 15.85 -6.88
CA GLU A 85 18.49 16.84 -6.03
C GLU A 85 17.01 16.93 -6.41
N ALA A 86 16.12 17.07 -5.43
CA ALA A 86 14.67 17.09 -5.65
C ALA A 86 14.21 18.25 -6.58
N THR A 87 15.01 19.30 -6.71
CA THR A 87 14.75 20.49 -7.54
C THR A 87 15.55 20.52 -8.85
N GLY A 88 16.26 19.44 -9.19
CA GLY A 88 17.14 19.36 -10.37
C GLY A 88 16.87 18.14 -11.25
N ASP A 89 17.90 17.68 -11.97
CA ASP A 89 17.87 16.49 -12.82
C ASP A 89 17.75 15.20 -11.98
N MET A 90 16.55 14.88 -11.51
CA MET A 90 16.27 13.60 -10.88
C MET A 90 16.32 12.48 -11.93
N ARG A 91 17.03 11.40 -11.61
CA ARG A 91 17.16 10.23 -12.47
C ARG A 91 16.80 8.97 -11.71
N ARG A 92 16.15 8.01 -12.36
CA ARG A 92 15.80 6.72 -11.77
C ARG A 92 17.04 6.03 -11.20
N ASP A 93 16.95 5.62 -9.94
CA ASP A 93 17.93 4.76 -9.28
C ASP A 93 17.74 3.33 -9.78
N ARG A 94 18.67 2.83 -10.60
CA ARG A 94 18.59 1.50 -11.23
C ARG A 94 18.98 0.34 -10.30
N GLU A 95 19.60 0.63 -9.16
CA GLU A 95 20.00 -0.39 -8.20
C GLU A 95 18.88 -0.72 -7.22
N ARG A 96 17.81 0.10 -7.19
CA ARG A 96 16.64 -0.11 -6.35
C ARG A 96 15.41 -0.52 -7.18
N PRO A 97 14.60 -1.45 -6.66
CA PRO A 97 13.39 -1.89 -7.36
C PRO A 97 12.33 -0.79 -7.36
N ILE A 98 11.50 -0.79 -8.39
CA ILE A 98 10.25 -0.03 -8.42
C ILE A 98 9.18 -0.85 -7.72
N TYR A 99 8.36 -0.21 -6.90
CA TYR A 99 7.24 -0.86 -6.25
C TYR A 99 5.93 -0.40 -6.87
N ARG A 100 4.95 -1.29 -7.04
CA ARG A 100 3.68 -0.97 -7.71
C ARG A 100 2.45 -1.47 -6.96
N ILE A 101 1.33 -0.80 -7.17
CA ILE A 101 -0.01 -1.26 -6.75
C ILE A 101 -1.08 -0.63 -7.63
N TRP A 102 -2.19 -1.34 -7.85
CA TRP A 102 -3.40 -0.77 -8.43
C TRP A 102 -4.25 -0.08 -7.38
N LEU A 103 -4.65 1.16 -7.69
CA LEU A 103 -5.50 1.97 -6.83
C LEU A 103 -6.87 2.15 -7.45
N ASP A 104 -7.91 2.04 -6.63
CA ASP A 104 -9.26 2.44 -7.02
C ASP A 104 -9.41 3.98 -7.10
N PRO A 105 -10.51 4.51 -7.70
CA PRO A 105 -10.70 5.95 -7.83
C PRO A 105 -10.65 6.75 -6.52
N GLU A 106 -11.15 6.19 -5.41
CA GLU A 106 -11.19 6.85 -4.11
C GLU A 106 -9.78 6.90 -3.49
N GLN A 107 -9.03 5.81 -3.61
CA GLN A 107 -7.62 5.74 -3.25
C GLN A 107 -6.77 6.75 -4.04
N VAL A 108 -6.99 6.85 -5.35
CA VAL A 108 -6.33 7.86 -6.21
C VAL A 108 -6.66 9.28 -5.75
N ARG A 109 -7.93 9.54 -5.40
CA ARG A 109 -8.36 10.86 -4.91
C ARG A 109 -7.66 11.23 -3.60
N ARG A 110 -7.66 10.33 -2.61
CA ARG A 110 -6.97 10.55 -1.31
C ARG A 110 -5.48 10.80 -1.49
N LEU A 111 -4.82 9.98 -2.32
CA LEU A 111 -3.41 10.10 -2.65
C LEU A 111 -3.09 11.48 -3.27
N ARG A 112 -3.91 11.97 -4.20
CA ARG A 112 -3.74 13.30 -4.82
C ARG A 112 -3.98 14.45 -3.83
N GLU A 113 -4.92 14.28 -2.91
CA GLU A 113 -5.21 15.25 -1.83
C GLU A 113 -4.15 15.25 -0.73
N GLY A 114 -3.22 14.28 -0.76
CA GLY A 114 -2.22 14.09 0.29
C GLY A 114 -2.79 13.50 1.58
N ARG A 115 -4.08 13.15 1.61
CA ARG A 115 -4.73 12.59 2.81
C ARG A 115 -4.19 11.20 3.10
N TYR A 116 -4.22 10.83 4.39
CA TYR A 116 -3.91 9.50 4.90
C TYR A 116 -4.13 8.40 3.86
N PHE A 117 -3.01 7.81 3.47
CA PHE A 117 -2.93 6.76 2.46
C PHE A 117 -1.93 5.73 2.95
N ALA A 118 -2.43 4.56 3.34
CA ALA A 118 -1.62 3.42 3.76
C ALA A 118 -1.96 2.24 2.85
N THR A 119 -0.95 1.66 2.20
CA THR A 119 -1.15 0.52 1.31
C THR A 119 0.10 -0.35 1.22
N ILE A 120 -0.05 -1.62 0.87
CA ILE A 120 1.08 -2.50 0.59
C ILE A 120 1.46 -2.32 -0.88
N VAL A 121 2.70 -1.93 -1.14
CA VAL A 121 3.25 -1.81 -2.50
C VAL A 121 4.14 -3.01 -2.79
N ARG A 122 4.10 -3.46 -4.05
CA ARG A 122 4.62 -4.76 -4.44
C ARG A 122 5.92 -4.66 -5.21
N ALA A 123 6.85 -5.58 -4.98
CA ALA A 123 7.99 -5.81 -5.88
C ALA A 123 7.57 -6.65 -7.10
N GLU A 124 8.40 -6.72 -8.13
CA GLU A 124 8.12 -7.41 -9.40
C GLU A 124 7.81 -8.90 -9.21
N GLU A 125 8.55 -9.55 -8.30
CA GLU A 125 8.51 -10.97 -8.03
C GLU A 125 7.29 -11.42 -7.19
N SER A 126 6.54 -10.49 -6.60
CA SER A 126 5.56 -10.75 -5.55
C SER A 126 4.34 -11.55 -6.04
N CYS A 127 3.85 -12.49 -5.23
CA CYS A 127 2.62 -13.25 -5.49
C CYS A 127 1.70 -13.29 -4.26
N TRP A 128 0.48 -12.76 -4.40
CA TRP A 128 -0.43 -12.48 -3.27
C TRP A 128 -0.88 -13.73 -2.52
N ILE A 129 -0.89 -14.88 -3.19
CA ILE A 129 -1.52 -16.09 -2.65
C ILE A 129 -0.50 -17.05 -2.05
N ARG A 130 0.78 -16.95 -2.45
CA ARG A 130 1.83 -17.76 -1.83
C ARG A 130 2.43 -17.14 -0.58
N GLY A 131 1.98 -15.94 -0.20
CA GLY A 131 2.34 -15.29 1.06
C GLY A 131 3.81 -14.87 1.15
N ASP A 132 4.58 -15.00 0.06
CA ASP A 132 5.93 -14.45 -0.01
C ASP A 132 5.82 -12.94 -0.26
N LEU A 133 5.80 -12.22 0.86
CA LEU A 133 5.78 -10.77 0.93
C LEU A 133 7.17 -10.21 1.28
N SER A 134 8.24 -11.03 1.21
CA SER A 134 9.58 -10.63 1.65
C SER A 134 10.16 -9.46 0.86
N GLY A 135 9.77 -9.31 -0.40
CA GLY A 135 10.07 -8.15 -1.25
C GLY A 135 9.04 -7.01 -1.16
N ASP A 136 7.89 -7.24 -0.52
CA ASP A 136 6.84 -6.24 -0.37
C ASP A 136 7.12 -5.28 0.77
N THR A 137 6.46 -4.13 0.72
CA THR A 137 6.65 -3.08 1.72
C THR A 137 5.37 -2.28 1.89
N VAL A 138 5.21 -1.70 3.08
CA VAL A 138 4.08 -0.81 3.36
C VAL A 138 4.48 0.59 2.95
N PHE A 139 3.62 1.27 2.23
CA PHE A 139 3.72 2.69 1.96
C PHE A 139 2.67 3.41 2.79
N PHE A 140 3.12 4.39 3.56
CA PHE A 140 2.25 5.30 4.31
C PHE A 140 2.53 6.73 3.85
N MET A 141 1.49 7.54 3.77
CA MET A 141 1.62 8.96 3.51
C MET A 141 0.43 9.70 4.13
N ASP A 142 0.70 10.76 4.89
CA ASP A 142 -0.31 11.74 5.32
C ASP A 142 0.32 13.13 5.24
N ALA A 143 0.29 13.67 4.02
CA ALA A 143 0.77 15.00 3.67
C ALA A 143 -0.38 16.04 3.66
N ALA A 144 -1.59 15.63 4.04
CA ALA A 144 -2.71 16.53 4.17
C ALA A 144 -2.40 17.52 5.29
N ARG A 145 -2.84 18.76 5.09
CA ARG A 145 -2.93 19.76 6.15
C ARG A 145 -4.40 19.82 6.57
N PRO A 146 -4.92 18.81 7.30
CA PRO A 146 -6.29 18.87 7.75
C PRO A 146 -6.48 20.13 8.61
N PRO A 147 -7.66 20.77 8.56
CA PRO A 147 -7.98 21.82 9.51
C PRO A 147 -7.83 21.25 10.92
N SER A 148 -7.38 22.08 11.87
CA SER A 148 -7.21 21.61 13.23
C SER A 148 -8.56 21.23 13.83
N ASP A 149 -8.64 20.07 14.49
CA ASP A 149 -9.85 19.65 15.21
C ASP A 149 -10.16 20.59 16.41
N ARG A 150 -9.16 21.32 16.92
CA ARG A 150 -9.25 22.24 18.08
C ARG A 150 -8.28 23.41 17.96
N GLU A 151 -8.52 24.52 18.66
CA GLU A 151 -7.67 25.73 18.65
C GLU A 151 -6.52 25.72 19.69
N ASP A 152 -6.34 24.63 20.44
CA ASP A 152 -5.35 24.55 21.52
C ASP A 152 -3.93 24.15 21.05
N ALA A 153 -2.98 24.07 21.99
CA ALA A 153 -1.59 23.66 21.69
C ALA A 153 -1.48 22.24 21.08
N GLY A 154 -2.52 21.40 21.22
CA GLY A 154 -2.64 20.11 20.54
C GLY A 154 -2.80 20.22 19.03
N ALA A 155 -3.25 21.38 18.53
CA ALA A 155 -3.36 21.70 17.10
C ALA A 155 -2.02 21.56 16.35
N PHE A 156 -0.90 21.79 17.04
CA PHE A 156 0.44 21.64 16.46
C PHE A 156 0.77 20.17 16.16
N TYR A 157 0.42 19.25 17.06
CA TYR A 157 0.64 17.81 16.86
C TYR A 157 -0.28 17.23 15.76
N ASN A 158 -1.43 17.86 15.51
CA ASN A 158 -2.30 17.54 14.36
C ASN A 158 -1.77 18.09 13.02
N LYS A 159 -0.79 19.01 13.04
CA LYS A 159 -0.09 19.55 11.86
C LYS A 159 1.30 18.94 11.65
N ALA A 160 1.78 18.13 12.58
CA ALA A 160 3.04 17.41 12.41
C ALA A 160 2.88 16.49 11.18
N PRO A 161 3.81 16.52 10.22
CA PRO A 161 3.83 15.55 9.14
C PRO A 161 3.77 14.17 9.75
N ARG A 162 2.68 13.42 9.51
CA ARG A 162 2.62 12.03 9.96
C ARG A 162 3.41 11.26 8.90
N THR A 163 4.71 11.18 9.14
CA THR A 163 5.68 10.61 8.22
C THR A 163 5.42 9.12 8.09
N GLY A 164 5.39 8.66 6.85
CA GLY A 164 5.06 7.28 6.56
C GLY A 164 6.25 6.36 6.68
N ALA A 165 6.02 5.19 7.27
CA ALA A 165 6.98 4.11 7.34
C ALA A 165 6.98 3.32 6.03
N PHE A 166 8.09 3.38 5.28
CA PHE A 166 8.41 2.42 4.23
C PHE A 166 9.68 1.69 4.65
N GLY A 167 9.58 0.37 4.89
CA GLY A 167 10.69 -0.40 5.45
C GLY A 167 11.22 0.14 6.78
N GLY A 168 10.37 0.75 7.62
CA GLY A 168 10.77 1.39 8.88
C GLY A 168 11.39 2.78 8.76
N GLN A 169 11.40 3.37 7.55
CA GLN A 169 11.97 4.70 7.28
C GLN A 169 10.89 5.76 7.23
N ALA A 170 11.16 6.94 7.81
CA ALA A 170 10.30 8.11 7.69
C ALA A 170 10.54 8.84 6.35
N TRP A 171 9.44 9.30 5.75
CA TRP A 171 9.44 10.04 4.48
C TRP A 171 8.65 11.34 4.58
N ASP A 172 9.24 12.42 4.09
CA ASP A 172 8.60 13.72 3.89
C ASP A 172 8.28 13.90 2.40
N CYS A 173 6.99 14.07 2.06
CA CYS A 173 6.54 14.16 0.68
C CYS A 173 6.02 15.56 0.33
N GLU A 174 6.42 16.07 -0.83
CA GLU A 174 6.02 17.36 -1.38
C GLU A 174 5.57 17.24 -2.84
N LYS A 175 4.78 18.21 -3.33
CA LYS A 175 4.35 18.20 -4.72
C LYS A 175 5.54 18.47 -5.64
N PRO A 176 5.64 17.79 -6.79
CA PRO A 176 6.64 18.13 -7.82
C PRO A 176 6.45 19.59 -8.25
N HIS A 177 7.56 20.31 -8.42
CA HIS A 177 7.58 21.69 -8.92
C HIS A 177 7.38 21.78 -10.44
#